data_AF-A0A7J7P7D1-F1
#
_entry.id   AF-A0A7J7P7D1-F1
#
_cell.length_a   1.000
_cell.length_b   1.000
_cell.length_c   1.000
_cell.angle_alpha   90.00
_cell.angle_beta   90.00
_cell.angle_gamma   90.00
#
_symmetry.space_group_name_H-M   'P 1'
#
loop_
_entity.id
_entity.type
_entity.pdbx_description
1 polymer ?
#
loop_
_entity_poly.entity_id
_entity_poly.type
_entity_poly.pdbx_seq_one_letter_code
_entity_poly.pdbx_strand_id
1 'polypeptide(L)'
;MSTKASSSRSAISGPPSVIDSETLRRNRVLSSNLYFDISPSKVPLIYSSSYNIAFFGIEKLHPFDASKWGRVCRFLIADCVLDKNRVVEPAEASEDDLLVVIFSLFGVSVV
;
A
#
# COMPACT_ATOMS: atom_id res chain seq x y z
N MET A 1 35.45 41.68 21.22
CA MET A 1 34.21 41.06 21.73
C MET A 1 33.07 41.54 20.83
N SER A 2 32.66 40.75 19.84
CA SER A 2 31.56 41.10 18.93
C SER A 2 30.42 40.10 19.09
N THR A 3 29.26 40.62 19.47
CA THR A 3 28.02 39.87 19.72
C THR A 3 27.36 39.45 18.41
N LYS A 4 26.98 38.18 18.29
CA LYS A 4 26.13 37.65 17.21
C LYS A 4 24.68 37.77 17.66
N ALA A 5 23.87 38.56 16.94
CA ALA A 5 22.43 38.62 17.15
C ALA A 5 21.76 37.41 16.49
N SER A 6 21.18 36.52 17.30
CA SER A 6 20.30 35.45 16.83
C SER A 6 18.94 36.04 16.48
N SER A 7 18.59 36.05 15.19
CA SER A 7 17.23 36.35 14.74
C SER A 7 16.39 35.08 14.77
N SER A 8 15.55 34.96 15.79
CA SER A 8 14.48 33.96 15.85
C SER A 8 13.39 34.33 14.83
N ARG A 9 13.26 33.53 13.76
CA ARG A 9 12.10 33.61 12.87
C ARG A 9 10.97 32.80 13.48
N SER A 10 10.00 33.51 14.05
CA SER A 10 8.72 32.96 14.48
C SER A 10 7.98 32.37 13.28
N ALA A 11 7.64 31.08 13.36
CA ALA A 11 6.83 30.41 12.36
C ALA A 11 5.38 30.91 12.46
N ILE A 12 4.89 31.49 11.37
CA ILE A 12 3.50 31.91 11.21
C ILE A 12 2.64 30.66 11.01
N SER A 13 1.77 30.38 11.98
CA SER A 13 0.76 29.33 11.91
C SER A 13 -0.42 29.79 11.05
N GLY A 14 -0.30 29.60 9.73
CA GLY A 14 -1.43 29.68 8.79
C GLY A 14 -2.05 28.30 8.54
N PRO A 15 -3.25 28.21 7.93
CA PRO A 15 -3.82 26.94 7.50
C PRO A 15 -2.87 26.26 6.49
N PRO A 16 -2.77 24.92 6.46
CA PRO A 16 -1.87 24.22 5.55
C PRO A 16 -2.18 24.63 4.11
N SER A 17 -1.21 25.27 3.45
CA SER A 17 -1.37 25.67 2.06
C SER A 17 -1.53 24.42 1.18
N VAL A 18 -2.42 24.44 0.19
CA VAL A 18 -2.65 23.33 -0.76
C VAL A 18 -1.35 22.77 -1.38
N ILE A 19 -0.32 23.61 -1.45
CA ILE A 19 1.03 23.28 -1.93
C ILE A 19 1.73 22.27 -1.01
N ASP A 20 1.49 22.34 0.29
CA ASP A 20 2.07 21.45 1.30
C ASP A 20 1.47 20.04 1.18
N SER A 21 0.13 19.92 1.11
CA SER A 21 -0.54 18.63 0.98
C SER A 21 -0.16 17.87 -0.30
N GLU A 22 -0.01 18.59 -1.41
CA GLU A 22 0.38 17.98 -2.68
C GLU A 22 1.87 17.58 -2.68
N THR A 23 2.73 18.34 -2.00
CA THR A 23 4.14 17.97 -1.80
C THR A 23 4.26 16.73 -0.92
N LEU A 24 3.52 16.65 0.18
CA LEU A 24 3.45 15.47 1.04
C LEU A 24 2.95 14.23 0.28
N ARG A 25 1.89 14.37 -0.52
CA ARG A 25 1.37 13.29 -1.36
C ARG A 25 2.43 12.79 -2.34
N ARG A 26 3.16 13.69 -3.02
CA ARG A 26 4.25 13.29 -3.93
C ARG A 26 5.37 12.55 -3.20
N ASN A 27 5.78 13.04 -2.04
CA ASN A 27 6.83 12.39 -1.25
C ASN A 27 6.43 10.94 -0.89
N ARG A 28 5.19 10.72 -0.45
CA ARG A 28 4.67 9.37 -0.16
C ARG A 28 4.71 8.45 -1.38
N VAL A 29 4.32 8.94 -2.55
CA VAL A 29 4.40 8.16 -3.80
C VAL A 29 5.85 7.80 -4.14
N LEU A 30 6.79 8.75 -3.99
CA LEU A 30 8.20 8.53 -4.30
C LEU A 30 8.91 7.62 -3.29
N SER A 31 8.47 7.60 -2.04
CA SER A 31 8.99 6.70 -1.00
C SER A 31 8.32 5.32 -0.97
N SER A 32 7.30 5.09 -1.81
CA SER A 32 6.56 3.84 -1.86
C SER A 32 7.45 2.68 -2.28
N ASN A 33 7.34 1.55 -1.58
CA ASN A 33 8.03 0.31 -1.92
C ASN A 33 7.12 -0.68 -2.68
N LEU A 34 5.93 -0.26 -3.09
CA LEU A 34 4.97 -1.09 -3.82
C LEU A 34 5.39 -1.37 -5.27
N TYR A 35 6.29 -0.54 -5.82
CA TYR A 35 6.85 -0.69 -7.16
C TYR A 35 8.29 -1.20 -7.04
N PHE A 36 8.51 -2.43 -7.49
CA PHE A 36 9.82 -3.06 -7.45
C PHE A 36 10.06 -3.91 -8.70
N ASP A 37 11.34 -4.12 -9.00
CA ASP A 37 11.74 -4.92 -10.15
C ASP A 37 11.41 -6.40 -9.93
N ILE A 38 10.75 -6.99 -10.93
CA ILE A 38 10.43 -8.41 -10.94
C ILE A 38 11.41 -9.17 -11.81
N SER A 39 11.78 -10.38 -11.39
CA SER A 39 12.59 -11.27 -12.22
C SER A 39 11.88 -11.57 -13.55
N PRO A 40 12.59 -11.60 -14.69
CA PRO A 40 11.99 -11.90 -16.00
C PRO A 40 11.42 -13.33 -16.08
N SER A 41 11.75 -14.20 -15.13
CA SER A 41 11.16 -15.54 -15.00
C SER A 41 9.71 -15.52 -14.50
N LYS A 42 9.28 -14.45 -13.83
CA LYS A 42 7.91 -14.29 -13.31
C LYS A 42 6.92 -13.97 -14.44
N VAL A 43 5.66 -14.29 -14.23
CA VAL A 43 4.54 -13.91 -15.10
C VAL A 43 3.81 -12.69 -14.52
N PRO A 44 3.07 -11.90 -15.32
CA PRO A 44 2.31 -10.75 -14.84
C PRO A 44 1.03 -11.18 -14.10
N LEU A 45 1.19 -12.01 -13.07
CA LEU A 45 0.12 -12.45 -12.17
C LEU A 45 0.60 -12.23 -10.74
N ILE A 46 -0.15 -11.41 -10.01
CA ILE A 46 0.14 -11.07 -8.61
C ILE A 46 -0.82 -11.85 -7.72
N TYR A 47 -0.28 -12.59 -6.77
CA TYR A 47 -1.08 -13.31 -5.79
C TYR A 47 -0.25 -13.59 -4.54
N SER A 48 -0.91 -13.53 -3.38
CA SER A 48 -0.37 -14.01 -2.12
C SER A 48 -1.36 -14.91 -1.42
N SER A 49 -0.86 -15.89 -0.67
CA SER A 49 -1.70 -16.74 0.16
C SER A 49 -2.45 -15.97 1.26
N SER A 50 -1.92 -14.82 1.70
CA SER A 50 -2.55 -13.94 2.69
C SER A 50 -3.90 -13.37 2.25
N TYR A 51 -4.18 -13.36 0.94
CA TYR A 51 -5.49 -12.95 0.41
C TYR A 51 -6.61 -13.92 0.79
N ASN A 52 -6.29 -15.16 1.18
CA ASN A 52 -7.29 -16.14 1.62
C ASN A 52 -7.59 -15.92 3.10
N ILE A 53 -8.55 -15.04 3.39
CA ILE A 53 -8.99 -14.80 4.76
C ILE A 53 -9.77 -16.04 5.22
N ALA A 54 -9.33 -16.62 6.33
CA ALA A 54 -10.00 -17.74 6.99
C ALA A 54 -10.18 -17.42 8.48
N PHE A 55 -11.34 -17.78 9.03
CA PHE A 55 -11.67 -17.54 10.42
C PHE A 55 -12.56 -18.67 10.95
N PHE A 56 -11.92 -19.78 11.35
CA PHE A 56 -12.59 -20.96 11.93
C PHE A 56 -13.78 -21.48 11.12
N GLY A 57 -13.80 -21.28 9.79
CA GLY A 57 -14.88 -21.71 8.90
C GLY A 57 -16.02 -20.72 8.74
N ILE A 58 -16.07 -19.64 9.53
CA ILE A 58 -17.10 -18.59 9.46
C ILE A 58 -16.97 -17.80 8.15
N GLU A 59 -15.77 -17.73 7.55
CA GLU A 59 -15.55 -17.10 6.25
C GLU A 59 -16.44 -17.68 5.14
N LYS A 60 -16.91 -18.91 5.31
CA LYS A 60 -17.81 -19.59 4.35
C LYS A 60 -19.26 -19.09 4.41
N LEU A 61 -19.65 -18.41 5.49
CA LEU A 61 -20.97 -17.80 5.64
C LEU A 61 -21.04 -16.38 5.07
N HIS A 62 -19.88 -15.80 4.77
CA HIS A 62 -19.80 -14.46 4.20
C HIS A 62 -20.34 -14.47 2.75
N PRO A 63 -21.13 -13.47 2.33
CA PRO A 63 -21.70 -13.41 0.97
C PRO A 63 -20.63 -13.30 -0.11
N PHE A 64 -19.41 -12.90 0.25
CA PHE A 64 -18.23 -12.94 -0.61
C PHE A 64 -17.31 -14.08 -0.20
N ASP A 65 -16.96 -14.93 -1.16
CA ASP A 65 -15.94 -15.94 -0.97
C ASP A 65 -14.56 -15.31 -0.75
N ALA A 66 -14.13 -15.31 0.51
CA ALA A 66 -12.88 -14.73 0.96
C ALA A 66 -11.63 -15.52 0.51
N SER A 67 -11.80 -16.72 -0.05
CA SER A 67 -10.72 -17.55 -0.59
C SER A 67 -10.84 -17.76 -2.11
N LYS A 68 -11.65 -16.95 -2.80
CA LYS A 68 -11.93 -17.10 -4.24
C LYS A 68 -10.67 -17.18 -5.07
N TRP A 69 -9.77 -16.22 -4.87
CA TRP A 69 -8.58 -16.09 -5.70
C TRP A 69 -7.57 -17.22 -5.47
N GLY A 70 -7.46 -17.73 -4.24
CA GLY A 70 -6.66 -18.94 -3.99
C GLY A 70 -7.21 -20.17 -4.72
N ARG A 71 -8.53 -20.29 -4.85
CA ARG A 71 -9.14 -21.36 -5.65
C ARG A 71 -8.83 -21.21 -7.14
N VAL A 72 -8.94 -20.00 -7.68
CA VAL A 72 -8.60 -19.71 -9.09
C VAL A 72 -7.13 -20.03 -9.37
N CYS A 73 -6.20 -19.52 -8.56
CA CYS A 73 -4.76 -19.80 -8.71
C CYS A 73 -4.48 -21.30 -8.68
N ARG A 74 -5.13 -22.05 -7.77
CA ARG A 74 -4.97 -23.51 -7.69
C ARG A 74 -5.47 -24.22 -8.95
N PHE A 75 -6.59 -23.81 -9.54
CA PHE A 75 -7.07 -24.40 -10.80
C PHE A 75 -6.09 -24.13 -11.95
N LEU A 76 -5.58 -22.89 -12.07
CA LEU A 76 -4.59 -22.56 -13.10
C LEU A 76 -3.29 -23.37 -12.96
N ILE A 77 -2.87 -23.65 -11.72
CA ILE A 77 -1.71 -24.50 -11.45
C ILE A 77 -2.00 -25.96 -11.79
N ALA A 78 -3.18 -26.47 -11.40
CA ALA A 78 -3.58 -27.84 -11.67
C ALA A 78 -3.69 -28.13 -13.17
N ASP A 79 -4.14 -27.15 -13.96
CA ASP A 79 -4.27 -27.25 -15.42
C ASP A 79 -2.96 -26.94 -16.16
N CYS A 80 -1.83 -26.82 -15.45
CA CYS A 80 -0.51 -26.49 -15.98
C CYS A 80 -0.43 -25.15 -16.76
N VAL A 81 -1.42 -24.26 -16.58
CA VAL A 81 -1.44 -22.91 -17.18
C VAL A 81 -0.50 -21.97 -16.41
N LEU A 82 -0.36 -22.19 -15.11
CA LEU A 82 0.44 -21.36 -14.21
C LEU A 82 1.42 -22.21 -13.41
N ASP A 83 2.71 -21.87 -13.46
CA ASP A 83 3.67 -22.38 -12.47
C ASP A 83 3.62 -21.48 -11.22
N LYS A 84 3.37 -22.09 -10.06
CA LYS A 84 3.33 -21.41 -8.75
C LYS A 84 4.59 -20.57 -8.49
N ASN A 85 5.75 -21.01 -8.96
CA ASN A 85 7.02 -20.32 -8.71
C ASN A 85 7.17 -19.07 -9.57
N ARG A 86 6.34 -18.92 -10.62
CA ARG A 86 6.37 -17.79 -11.55
C ARG A 86 5.40 -16.68 -11.15
N VAL A 87 4.59 -16.87 -10.11
CA VAL A 87 3.69 -15.85 -9.55
C VAL A 87 4.49 -14.76 -8.84
N VAL A 88 4.09 -13.50 -9.01
CA VAL A 88 4.66 -12.37 -8.28
C VAL A 88 3.97 -12.25 -6.93
N GLU A 89 4.73 -12.31 -5.85
CA GLU A 89 4.22 -11.99 -4.51
C GLU A 89 4.26 -10.48 -4.30
N PRO A 90 3.17 -9.86 -3.83
CA PRO A 90 3.07 -8.42 -3.57
C PRO A 90 3.81 -8.01 -2.30
N ALA A 91 4.21 -6.73 -2.25
CA ALA A 91 4.59 -6.07 -1.00
C ALA A 91 3.33 -5.54 -0.28
N GLU A 92 3.31 -5.60 1.05
CA GLU A 92 2.24 -5.00 1.85
C GLU A 92 2.33 -3.47 1.80
N ALA A 93 1.19 -2.80 1.65
CA ALA A 93 1.11 -1.35 1.62
C ALA A 93 1.33 -0.77 3.03
N SER A 94 2.21 0.22 3.12
CA SER A 94 2.39 1.00 4.34
C SER A 94 1.25 2.00 4.54
N GLU A 95 1.14 2.56 5.74
CA GLU A 95 0.17 3.62 6.02
C GLU A 95 0.37 4.83 5.10
N ASP A 96 1.62 5.21 4.82
CA ASP A 96 1.91 6.30 3.89
C ASP A 96 1.42 6.00 2.46
N ASP A 97 1.49 4.75 2.01
CA ASP A 97 0.93 4.34 0.71
C ASP A 97 -0.59 4.53 0.68
N LEU A 98 -1.29 4.17 1.77
CA LEU A 98 -2.74 4.32 1.89
C LEU A 98 -3.16 5.79 1.94
N LEU A 99 -2.40 6.62 2.67
CA LEU A 99 -2.68 8.04 2.85
C LEU A 99 -2.46 8.87 1.57
N VAL A 100 -1.85 8.30 0.51
CA VAL A 100 -1.82 8.96 -0.81
C VAL A 100 -3.24 9.28 -1.25
N VAL A 101 -4.16 8.31 -1.21
CA VAL A 101 -5.53 8.44 -1.75
C VAL A 101 -6.56 8.80 -0.67
N ILE A 102 -6.39 8.29 0.55
CA ILE A 102 -7.41 8.34 1.60
C ILE A 102 -7.49 9.73 2.28
N PHE A 103 -6.40 10.50 2.29
CA PHE A 103 -6.30 11.78 3.01
C PHE A 103 -7.33 12.84 2.57
N SER A 104 -7.80 12.81 1.32
CA SER A 104 -8.76 13.81 0.83
C SER A 104 -10.21 13.52 1.22
N LEU A 105 -10.55 12.27 1.56
CA LEU A 105 -11.96 11.84 1.66
C LEU A 105 -12.40 11.50 3.10
N PHE A 106 -11.45 11.21 3.99
CA PHE A 106 -11.73 10.89 5.38
C PHE A 106 -10.83 11.75 6.27
N GLY A 107 -11.34 12.89 6.74
CA GLY A 107 -10.67 13.75 7.73
C GLY A 107 -10.59 13.08 9.10
N VAL A 108 -9.94 11.92 9.18
CA VAL A 108 -9.78 11.14 10.41
C VAL A 108 -8.34 11.28 10.84
N SER A 109 -8.13 12.06 11.91
CA SER A 109 -6.95 11.94 12.74
C SER A 109 -6.98 10.52 13.31
N VAL A 110 -6.02 9.68 12.93
CA VAL A 110 -5.81 8.38 13.58
C VAL A 110 -5.43 8.69 15.03
N VAL A 111 -6.27 8.25 15.97
CA VAL A 111 -6.09 8.44 17.43
C VAL A 111 -5.11 7.40 17.95
#